data_AF-A0A7T8H1P2-F1
#
_entry.id   AF-A0A7T8H1P2-F1
#
_cell.length_a   1.000
_cell.length_b   1.000
_cell.length_c   1.000
_cell.angle_alpha   90.00
_cell.angle_beta   90.00
_cell.angle_gamma   90.00
#
_symmetry.space_group_name_H-M   'P 1'
#
loop_
_entity.id
_entity.type
_entity.pdbx_description
1 polymer ?
#
loop_
_entity_poly.entity_id
_entity_poly.type
_entity_poly.pdbx_seq_one_letter_code
_entity_poly.pdbx_strand_id
1 'polypeptide(L)'
;MVYHWVDSAGGPIRVRHLHGCMRDRYLEQNYLRIDPVIAGCYQRFHPVDWKRLDWSSKAARQFQTEAIEYGVGNQGFSVPIRGPNGQFALFSVNHSVDDKTWAEFTELHRREMILIAHAFNQKALI
;
A
#
# COMPACT_ATOMS: atom_id res chain seq x y z
N MET A 1 -3.98 -7.02 -5.16
CA MET A 1 -3.83 -6.96 -3.69
C MET A 1 -2.35 -6.95 -3.38
N VAL A 2 -1.84 -5.98 -2.62
CA VAL A 2 -0.42 -5.85 -2.27
C VAL A 2 -0.31 -5.77 -0.75
N TYR A 3 0.53 -6.59 -0.13
CA TYR A 3 0.80 -6.51 1.30
C TYR A 3 2.24 -6.12 1.52
N HIS A 4 2.46 -5.05 2.27
CA HIS A 4 3.76 -4.60 2.74
C HIS A 4 3.85 -4.83 4.25
N TRP A 5 4.98 -5.32 4.73
CA TRP A 5 5.27 -5.44 6.14
C TRP A 5 6.64 -4.82 6.40
N VAL A 6 6.72 -3.97 7.43
CA VAL A 6 7.93 -3.25 7.83
C VAL A 6 8.16 -3.50 9.32
N ASP A 7 9.29 -4.12 9.65
CA ASP A 7 9.71 -4.22 11.04
C ASP A 7 10.19 -2.84 11.53
N SER A 8 9.74 -2.46 12.73
CA SER A 8 10.31 -1.40 13.58
C SER A 8 11.85 -1.41 13.64
N ALA A 9 12.48 -2.57 13.49
CA ALA A 9 13.93 -2.76 13.57
C ALA A 9 14.69 -2.60 12.24
N GLY A 10 14.04 -2.17 11.15
CA GLY A 10 14.69 -2.06 9.83
C GLY A 10 14.89 -3.40 9.12
N GLY A 11 14.14 -4.43 9.52
CA GLY A 11 14.11 -5.74 8.86
C GLY A 11 13.59 -5.65 7.41
N PRO A 12 13.93 -6.64 6.55
CA PRO A 12 13.64 -6.58 5.12
C PRO A 12 12.13 -6.52 4.83
N ILE A 13 11.76 -5.58 3.98
CA ILE A 13 10.37 -5.39 3.54
C ILE A 13 9.94 -6.58 2.71
N ARG A 14 8.86 -7.24 3.15
CA ARG A 14 8.26 -8.36 2.42
C ARG A 14 7.04 -7.86 1.66
N VAL A 15 7.24 -7.54 0.39
CA VAL A 15 6.14 -7.25 -0.54
C VAL A 15 5.70 -8.55 -1.20
N ARG A 16 4.55 -9.09 -0.81
CA ARG A 16 4.17 -10.46 -1.18
C ARG A 16 3.50 -10.56 -2.55
N HIS A 17 2.84 -9.51 -3.03
CA HIS A 17 1.92 -9.60 -4.17
C HIS A 17 1.97 -8.39 -5.12
N LEU A 18 3.17 -7.88 -5.40
CA LEU A 18 3.43 -7.19 -6.66
C LEU A 18 3.84 -8.26 -7.68
N HIS A 19 3.49 -8.10 -8.97
CA HIS A 19 4.12 -8.89 -10.04
C HIS A 19 5.64 -8.82 -9.86
N GLY A 20 6.36 -9.94 -10.02
CA GLY A 20 7.79 -10.05 -9.65
C GLY A 20 8.64 -8.90 -10.18
N CYS A 21 8.40 -8.48 -11.43
CA CYS A 21 9.07 -7.35 -12.07
C CYS A 21 8.84 -5.99 -11.37
N MET A 22 7.64 -5.70 -10.88
CA MET A 22 7.37 -4.46 -10.14
C MET A 22 8.02 -4.45 -8.76
N ARG A 23 8.04 -5.60 -8.08
CA ARG A 23 8.70 -5.71 -6.77
C ARG A 23 10.18 -5.41 -6.90
N ASP A 24 10.83 -6.04 -7.88
CA ASP A 24 12.28 -5.91 -8.05
C ASP A 24 12.62 -4.47 -8.47
N ARG A 25 11.84 -3.89 -9.39
CA ARG A 25 11.92 -2.46 -9.75
C ARG A 25 11.77 -1.54 -8.55
N TYR A 26 10.80 -1.81 -7.68
CA TYR A 26 10.53 -1.01 -6.48
C TYR A 26 11.72 -0.98 -5.52
N LEU A 27 12.41 -2.12 -5.36
CA LEU A 27 13.60 -2.24 -4.53
C LEU A 27 14.81 -1.57 -5.19
N GLU A 28 15.06 -1.83 -6.48
CA GLU A 28 16.17 -1.25 -7.25
C GLU A 28 16.13 0.28 -7.26
N GLN A 29 14.94 0.87 -7.44
CA GLN A 29 14.75 2.32 -7.47
C GLN A 29 14.59 2.93 -6.07
N ASN A 30 14.61 2.12 -5.01
CA ASN A 30 14.42 2.54 -3.62
C ASN A 30 13.13 3.37 -3.43
N TYR A 31 12.03 2.95 -4.06
CA TYR A 31 10.77 3.70 -4.06
C TYR A 31 10.15 3.86 -2.69
N LEU A 32 10.54 3.03 -1.71
CA LEU A 32 10.15 3.17 -0.32
C LEU A 32 10.25 4.61 0.21
N ARG A 33 11.31 5.34 -0.18
CA ARG A 33 11.58 6.69 0.34
C ARG A 33 10.69 7.77 -0.27
N ILE A 34 10.10 7.49 -1.42
CA ILE A 34 9.30 8.45 -2.19
C ILE A 34 7.84 8.05 -2.35
N ASP A 35 7.48 6.81 -1.96
CA ASP A 35 6.13 6.27 -2.09
C ASP A 35 5.16 7.06 -1.18
N PRO A 36 4.21 7.81 -1.76
CA PRO A 36 3.22 8.56 -1.00
C PRO A 36 2.33 7.67 -0.13
N VAL A 37 2.14 6.40 -0.51
CA VAL A 37 1.34 5.44 0.24
C VAL A 37 2.03 5.10 1.55
N ILE A 38 3.34 4.85 1.52
CA ILE A 38 4.13 4.60 2.73
C ILE A 38 4.13 5.84 3.62
N ALA A 39 4.47 7.00 3.08
CA ALA A 39 4.53 8.24 3.85
C ALA A 39 3.16 8.61 4.48
N GLY A 40 2.09 8.54 3.68
CA GLY A 40 0.75 8.87 4.12
C GLY A 40 0.17 7.90 5.14
N CYS A 41 0.50 6.62 5.05
CA CYS A 41 0.05 5.61 6.01
C CYS A 41 0.92 5.58 7.26
N TYR A 42 2.19 5.96 7.17
CA TYR A 42 3.09 6.01 8.33
C TYR A 42 2.64 7.01 9.39
N GLN A 43 1.96 8.08 9.01
CA GLN A 43 1.47 9.11 9.94
C GLN A 43 -0.01 8.93 10.34
N ARG A 44 -0.70 7.94 9.80
CA ARG A 44 -2.16 7.76 9.98
C ARG A 44 -2.47 6.39 10.58
N PHE A 45 -3.57 6.38 11.34
CA PHE A 45 -4.16 5.14 11.89
C PHE A 45 -5.33 4.63 11.06
N HIS A 46 -6.02 5.53 10.37
CA HIS A 46 -7.18 5.18 9.56
C HIS A 46 -6.75 4.66 8.19
N PRO A 47 -7.56 3.79 7.55
CA PRO A 47 -7.37 3.45 6.16
C PRO A 47 -7.33 4.68 5.25
N VAL A 48 -6.51 4.61 4.20
CA VAL A 48 -6.21 5.74 3.33
C VAL A 48 -6.52 5.37 1.88
N ASP A 49 -7.40 6.14 1.27
CA ASP A 49 -7.56 6.16 -0.19
C ASP A 49 -6.36 6.86 -0.81
N TRP A 50 -5.73 6.23 -1.81
CA TRP A 50 -4.54 6.74 -2.47
C TRP A 50 -4.75 8.10 -3.12
N LYS A 51 -5.97 8.45 -3.54
CA LYS A 51 -6.28 9.78 -4.08
C LYS A 51 -6.14 10.91 -3.08
N ARG A 52 -6.17 10.60 -1.78
CA ARG A 52 -5.98 11.59 -0.70
C ARG A 52 -4.51 11.81 -0.35
N LEU A 53 -3.59 11.12 -1.02
CA LEU A 53 -2.16 11.24 -0.81
C LEU A 53 -1.56 12.34 -1.67
N ASP A 54 -0.40 12.84 -1.25
CA ASP A 54 0.34 13.84 -2.01
C ASP A 54 1.16 13.18 -3.13
N TRP A 55 0.64 13.26 -4.35
CA TRP A 55 1.32 12.86 -5.59
C TRP A 55 1.91 14.07 -6.35
N SER A 56 2.13 15.20 -5.68
CA SER A 56 2.56 16.43 -6.37
C SER A 56 4.03 16.38 -6.84
N SER A 57 4.88 15.63 -6.13
CA SER A 57 6.30 15.56 -6.45
C SER A 57 6.55 14.82 -7.77
N LYS A 58 7.55 15.27 -8.53
CA LYS A 58 7.95 14.63 -9.79
C LYS A 58 8.28 13.15 -9.60
N ALA A 59 8.98 12.82 -8.50
CA ALA A 59 9.35 11.45 -8.17
C ALA A 59 8.13 10.57 -7.89
N ALA A 60 7.16 11.05 -7.11
CA ALA A 60 5.93 10.32 -6.82
C ALA A 60 5.10 10.05 -8.09
N ARG A 61 4.99 11.03 -8.99
CA ARG A 61 4.29 10.84 -10.27
C ARG A 61 4.98 9.83 -11.16
N GLN A 62 6.30 9.90 -11.26
CA GLN A 62 7.07 8.91 -12.02
C GLN A 62 6.89 7.50 -11.45
N PHE A 63 6.98 7.35 -10.13
CA PHE A 63 6.69 6.09 -9.46
C PHE A 63 5.28 5.58 -9.78
N GLN A 64 4.26 6.44 -9.74
CA GLN A 64 2.89 6.07 -10.07
C GLN A 64 2.76 5.58 -11.52
N THR A 65 3.34 6.31 -12.48
CA THR A 65 3.33 5.92 -13.89
C THR A 65 3.97 4.55 -14.09
N GLU A 66 5.17 4.34 -13.52
CA GLU A 66 5.85 3.05 -13.61
C GLU A 66 5.00 1.94 -12.95
N ALA A 67 4.45 2.19 -11.75
CA ALA A 67 3.58 1.22 -11.08
C ALA A 67 2.39 0.80 -11.95
N ILE A 68 1.77 1.74 -12.66
CA ILE A 68 0.67 1.48 -13.60
C ILE A 68 1.13 0.65 -14.80
N GLU A 69 2.28 0.98 -15.39
CA GLU A 69 2.88 0.19 -16.49
C GLU A 69 3.13 -1.27 -16.09
N TYR A 70 3.47 -1.50 -14.82
CA TYR A 70 3.63 -2.83 -14.25
C TYR A 70 2.34 -3.45 -13.70
N GLY A 71 1.18 -2.86 -13.97
CA GLY A 71 -0.14 -3.43 -13.68
C GLY A 71 -0.71 -3.11 -12.30
N VAL A 72 -0.13 -2.18 -11.54
CA VAL A 72 -0.78 -1.62 -10.35
C VAL A 72 -1.91 -0.69 -10.81
N GLY A 73 -3.11 -0.87 -10.28
CA GLY A 73 -4.25 -0.05 -10.66
C GLY A 73 -4.07 1.44 -10.38
N ASN A 74 -4.80 2.27 -11.13
CA ASN A 74 -4.86 3.73 -10.91
C ASN A 74 -5.57 4.11 -9.60
N GLN A 75 -6.30 3.17 -9.00
CA GLN A 75 -6.97 3.34 -7.71
C GLN A 75 -6.35 2.42 -6.66
N GLY A 76 -6.28 2.89 -5.41
CA GLY A 76 -5.86 2.03 -4.31
C GLY A 76 -6.25 2.53 -2.94
N PHE A 77 -6.24 1.59 -1.99
CA PHE A 77 -6.66 1.80 -0.61
C PHE A 77 -5.77 0.99 0.30
N SER A 78 -5.27 1.61 1.35
CA SER A 78 -4.32 0.99 2.27
C SER A 78 -4.77 1.08 3.71
N VAL A 79 -4.62 -0.02 4.45
CA VAL A 79 -4.90 -0.15 5.87
C VAL A 79 -3.57 -0.26 6.62
N PRO A 80 -3.15 0.78 7.36
CA PRO A 80 -1.97 0.70 8.22
C PRO A 80 -2.27 -0.17 9.45
N ILE A 81 -1.31 -1.00 9.84
CA ILE A 81 -1.38 -1.87 11.01
C ILE A 81 -0.17 -1.59 11.89
N ARG A 82 -0.41 -1.35 13.17
CA ARG A 82 0.64 -1.16 14.18
C ARG A 82 0.72 -2.40 15.05
N GLY A 83 1.94 -2.90 15.25
CA GLY A 83 2.22 -3.98 16.18
C GLY A 83 3.02 -3.50 17.40
N PRO A 84 3.32 -4.41 18.33
CA PRO A 84 4.21 -4.14 19.46
C PRO A 84 5.58 -3.61 19.00
N ASN A 85 6.26 -2.88 19.88
CA ASN A 85 7.62 -2.36 19.66
C ASN A 85 7.80 -1.44 18.44
N GLY A 86 6.71 -0.83 17.93
CA GLY A 86 6.75 0.10 16.80
C GLY A 86 6.62 -0.57 15.42
N GLN A 87 6.29 -1.87 15.37
CA GLN A 87 6.10 -2.60 14.12
C GLN A 87 5.05 -1.90 13.25
N PHE A 88 5.32 -1.82 11.95
CA PHE A 88 4.43 -1.21 10.98
C PHE A 88 4.18 -2.12 9.78
N ALA A 89 2.96 -2.62 9.65
CA ALA A 89 2.53 -3.30 8.43
C ALA A 89 1.51 -2.46 7.68
N LEU A 90 1.36 -2.76 6.41
CA LEU A 90 0.49 -2.05 5.50
C LEU A 90 -0.13 -3.02 4.51
N PHE A 91 -1.43 -3.20 4.64
CA PHE A 91 -2.21 -3.96 3.67
C PHE A 91 -2.79 -3.02 2.63
N SER A 92 -2.61 -3.32 1.35
CA SER A 92 -3.08 -2.48 0.24
C SER A 92 -3.91 -3.29 -0.75
N VAL A 93 -4.97 -2.69 -1.27
CA VAL A 93 -5.72 -3.17 -2.42
C VAL A 93 -5.68 -2.10 -3.50
N ASN A 94 -5.65 -2.52 -4.76
CA ASN A 94 -5.69 -1.63 -5.90
C ASN A 94 -6.52 -2.25 -7.02
N HIS A 95 -7.03 -1.40 -7.91
CA HIS A 95 -7.83 -1.81 -9.05
C HIS A 95 -7.74 -0.76 -10.17
N SER A 96 -7.90 -1.21 -11.41
CA SER A 96 -7.98 -0.33 -12.59
C SER A 96 -9.44 -0.03 -12.95
N VAL A 97 -10.04 0.98 -12.32
CA VAL A 97 -11.45 1.40 -12.51
C VAL A 97 -11.60 2.92 -12.42
N ASP A 98 -12.73 3.44 -12.89
CA ASP A 98 -13.10 4.84 -12.74
C ASP A 98 -13.36 5.24 -11.28
N ASP A 99 -13.42 6.55 -11.06
CA ASP A 99 -13.50 7.16 -9.75
C ASP A 99 -14.80 6.84 -9.00
N LYS A 100 -15.92 6.75 -9.72
CA LYS A 100 -17.22 6.49 -9.12
C LYS A 100 -17.30 5.04 -8.66
N THR A 101 -16.95 4.11 -9.54
CA THR A 101 -16.91 2.68 -9.21
C THR A 101 -15.97 2.41 -8.03
N TRP A 102 -14.82 3.07 -7.97
CA TRP A 102 -13.88 2.95 -6.85
C TRP A 102 -14.44 3.49 -5.53
N ALA A 103 -15.09 4.65 -5.56
CA ALA A 103 -15.70 5.24 -4.37
C ALA A 103 -16.80 4.33 -3.79
N GLU A 104 -17.66 3.77 -4.65
CA GLU A 104 -18.70 2.83 -4.25
C GLU A 104 -18.10 1.54 -3.65
N PHE A 105 -17.07 0.98 -4.29
CA PHE A 105 -16.36 -0.20 -3.81
C PHE A 105 -15.72 0.01 -2.43
N THR A 106 -15.01 1.13 -2.25
CA THR A 106 -14.32 1.42 -0.98
C THR A 106 -15.31 1.71 0.15
N GLU A 107 -16.39 2.44 -0.09
CA GLU A 107 -17.44 2.66 0.91
C GLU A 107 -18.14 1.36 1.34
N LEU A 108 -18.43 0.48 0.38
CA LEU A 108 -19.09 -0.80 0.66
C LEU A 108 -18.19 -1.76 1.47
N HIS A 109 -16.90 -1.85 1.11
CA HIS A 109 -16.01 -2.91 1.59
C HIS A 109 -14.94 -2.47 2.61
N ARG A 110 -14.91 -1.19 3.01
CA ARG A 110 -13.88 -0.67 3.94
C ARG A 110 -13.79 -1.45 5.25
N ARG A 111 -14.92 -1.94 5.80
CA ARG A 111 -14.95 -2.66 7.08
C ARG A 111 -14.31 -4.03 6.95
N GLU A 112 -14.69 -4.76 5.90
CA GLU A 112 -14.13 -6.07 5.56
C GLU A 112 -12.63 -5.96 5.26
N MET A 113 -12.20 -4.91 4.55
CA MET A 113 -10.78 -4.67 4.27
C MET A 113 -9.95 -4.49 5.54
N ILE A 114 -10.47 -3.78 6.55
CA ILE A 114 -9.79 -3.65 7.85
C ILE A 114 -9.65 -5.03 8.52
N LEU A 115 -10.73 -5.81 8.56
CA LEU A 115 -10.70 -7.16 9.15
C LEU A 115 -9.72 -8.09 8.40
N ILE A 116 -9.74 -8.07 7.07
CA ILE A 116 -8.83 -8.83 6.23
C ILE A 116 -7.38 -8.40 6.48
N ALA A 117 -7.11 -7.10 6.57
CA ALA A 117 -5.78 -6.57 6.85
C ALA A 117 -5.23 -7.12 8.17
N HIS A 118 -6.01 -7.08 9.25
CA HIS A 118 -5.60 -7.62 10.55
C HIS A 118 -5.42 -9.14 10.52
N ALA A 119 -6.36 -9.88 9.92
CA ALA A 119 -6.26 -11.33 9.79
C ALA A 119 -5.04 -11.76 8.95
N PHE A 120 -4.75 -11.02 7.89
CA PHE A 120 -3.59 -11.26 7.04
C PHE A 120 -2.28 -11.00 7.80
N ASN A 121 -2.19 -9.89 8.53
CA ASN A 121 -1.02 -9.58 9.35
C ASN A 121 -0.80 -10.63 10.44
N GLN A 122 -1.87 -11.09 11.10
CA GLN A 122 -1.76 -12.16 12.10
C GLN A 122 -1.16 -13.45 11.49
N LYS A 123 -1.60 -13.85 10.28
CA LYS A 123 -1.04 -15.02 9.59
C LYS A 123 0.39 -14.79 9.06
N ALA A 124 0.76 -13.55 8.75
CA ALA A 124 2.09 -13.23 8.25
C ALA A 124 3.17 -13.24 9.36
N LEU A 125 2.76 -13.16 10.63
CA LEU A 125 3.64 -13.15 11.81
C LEU A 125 3.83 -14.54 12.45
N ILE A 126 3.09 -15.54 11.99
CA ILE A 126 3.22 -16.96 12.38
C ILE A 126 4.08 -17.67 11.33
#